data_AF-A0A8C5WPQ0-F1
#
_entry.id   AF-A0A8C5WPQ0-F1
#
_cell.length_a   1.000
_cell.length_b   1.000
_cell.length_c   1.000
_cell.angle_alpha   90.00
_cell.angle_beta   90.00
_cell.angle_gamma   90.00
#
_symmetry.space_group_name_H-M   'P 1'
#
loop_
_entity.id
_entity.type
_entity.pdbx_description
1 polymer ?
#
loop_
_entity_poly.entity_id
_entity_poly.type
_entity_poly.pdbx_seq_one_letter_code
_entity_poly.pdbx_strand_id
1 'polypeptide(L)'
;MNFLPLYRDDSERCLLVLTDLQDKNRVLAIYLNNSWQLPEDVIKTSDPFREGLKQVQTFQERIVLFVLNCIIFGMLERSLTDDTVFVPHPKKEDARIFWKNGEAAAFYTVKRRGNLCDGHTSQCYMLPVLDTMFVRKKFRRCGLGMQMLQDFCQSFPSEDALGLSCPLSAEMEKVCQKFLETYPKEQPRLWEVEAPGDWTQRINIWLKIQLEQTHFPKNAGQSSPIPKGEDDGAEERRINTVS
;
A
#
# COMPACT_ATOMS: atom_id res chain seq x y z
N MET A 1 28.49 8.89 1.57
CA MET A 1 27.56 9.75 2.33
C MET A 1 26.85 10.63 1.33
N ASN A 2 25.53 10.74 1.43
CA ASN A 2 24.70 11.48 0.48
C ASN A 2 23.72 12.38 1.24
N PHE A 3 23.30 13.47 0.61
CA PHE A 3 22.18 14.28 1.09
C PHE A 3 20.91 13.85 0.37
N LEU A 4 19.86 13.51 1.12
CA LEU A 4 18.55 13.21 0.58
C LEU A 4 17.57 14.34 0.92
N PRO A 5 16.85 14.91 -0.05
CA PRO A 5 15.86 15.95 0.21
C PRO A 5 14.70 15.37 1.03
N LEU A 6 14.37 16.02 2.14
CA LEU A 6 13.29 15.57 3.04
C LEU A 6 11.91 15.75 2.40
N TYR A 7 11.77 16.76 1.54
CA TYR A 7 10.52 17.09 0.86
C TYR A 7 10.72 17.15 -0.65
N ARG A 8 9.64 16.89 -1.39
CA ARG A 8 9.66 16.98 -2.86
C ARG A 8 9.81 18.41 -3.37
N ASP A 9 9.20 19.35 -2.65
CA ASP A 9 9.01 20.75 -3.01
C ASP A 9 10.00 21.70 -2.31
N ASP A 10 10.95 21.17 -1.54
CA ASP A 10 11.90 21.94 -0.73
C ASP A 10 13.24 21.19 -0.67
N SER A 11 14.23 21.68 -1.43
CA SER A 11 15.59 21.12 -1.50
C SER A 11 16.53 21.65 -0.42
N GLU A 12 16.13 22.66 0.35
CA GLU A 12 16.97 23.24 1.40
C GLU A 12 17.09 22.29 2.60
N ARG A 13 16.04 21.49 2.85
CA ARG A 13 15.97 20.57 3.97
C ARG A 13 16.35 19.17 3.52
N CYS A 14 17.60 18.80 3.81
CA CYS A 14 18.13 17.49 3.50
C CYS A 14 18.51 16.70 4.75
N LEU A 15 18.41 15.37 4.66
CA LEU A 15 18.98 14.44 5.63
C LEU A 15 20.32 13.93 5.10
N LEU A 16 21.34 13.95 5.96
CA LEU A 16 22.62 13.32 5.67
C LEU A 16 22.53 11.83 5.99
N VAL A 17 22.80 10.99 4.99
CA VAL A 17 22.75 9.52 5.12
C VAL A 17 24.07 8.87 4.78
N LEU A 18 24.37 7.79 5.51
CA LEU A 18 25.45 6.87 5.22
C LEU A 18 24.90 5.71 4.39
N THR A 19 25.47 5.49 3.21
CA THR A 19 25.10 4.40 2.31
C THR A 19 26.17 3.32 2.29
N ASP A 20 25.79 2.09 1.97
CA ASP A 20 26.73 1.00 1.70
C ASP A 20 27.61 1.34 0.47
N LEU A 21 28.88 0.94 0.53
CA LEU A 21 29.84 1.15 -0.55
C LEU A 21 29.61 0.18 -1.72
N GLN A 22 29.13 -1.02 -1.42
CA GLN A 22 28.84 -2.08 -2.40
C GLN A 22 27.43 -1.93 -2.98
N ASP A 23 26.49 -1.41 -2.19
CA ASP A 23 25.13 -1.11 -2.62
C ASP A 23 24.74 0.33 -2.26
N LYS A 24 24.89 1.24 -3.22
CA LYS A 24 24.56 2.66 -3.03
C LYS A 24 23.07 2.90 -2.76
N ASN A 25 22.21 1.92 -3.00
CA ASN A 25 20.78 1.97 -2.68
C ASN A 25 20.45 1.44 -1.29
N ARG A 26 21.45 1.10 -0.47
CA ARG A 26 21.25 0.69 0.93
C ARG A 26 21.71 1.78 1.88
N VAL A 27 20.77 2.38 2.62
CA VAL A 27 21.08 3.30 3.73
C VAL A 27 21.39 2.53 5.01
N LEU A 28 22.56 2.78 5.58
CA LEU A 28 23.05 2.15 6.80
C LEU A 28 22.75 2.99 8.06
N ALA A 29 22.86 4.31 7.95
CA ALA A 29 22.61 5.23 9.06
C ALA A 29 22.17 6.61 8.59
N ILE A 30 21.48 7.33 9.46
CA ILE A 30 20.96 8.68 9.26
C ILE A 30 21.59 9.58 10.32
N TYR A 31 22.15 10.72 9.92
CA TYR A 31 22.74 11.66 10.85
C TYR A 31 21.67 12.60 11.40
N LEU A 32 21.34 12.44 12.69
CA LEU A 32 20.33 13.23 13.40
C LEU A 32 20.85 13.61 14.79
N ASN A 33 20.54 14.83 15.24
CA ASN A 33 20.90 15.33 16.57
C ASN A 33 22.38 15.11 16.92
N ASN A 34 23.27 15.43 15.99
CA ASN A 34 24.72 15.28 16.11
C ASN A 34 25.21 13.83 16.34
N SER A 35 24.45 12.84 15.88
CA SER A 35 24.78 11.42 16.03
C SER A 35 24.33 10.60 14.82
N TRP A 36 25.00 9.48 14.55
CA TRP A 36 24.56 8.50 13.56
C TRP A 36 23.55 7.54 14.20
N GLN A 37 22.37 7.41 13.58
CA GLN A 37 21.29 6.55 14.05
C GLN A 37 20.91 5.54 12.97
N LEU A 38 20.52 4.34 13.39
CA LEU A 38 19.96 3.35 12.46
C LEU A 38 18.57 3.79 12.01
N PRO A 39 18.16 3.53 10.76
CA PRO A 39 16.79 3.82 10.30
C PRO A 39 15.71 3.22 11.22
N GLU A 40 15.98 2.04 11.78
CA GLU A 40 15.10 1.33 12.73
C GLU A 40 14.93 2.04 14.08
N ASP A 41 15.88 2.88 14.48
CA ASP A 41 15.78 3.64 15.71
C ASP A 41 15.11 5.00 15.49
N VAL A 42 15.28 5.59 14.29
CA VAL A 42 14.64 6.87 13.93
C VAL A 42 13.12 6.77 13.92
N ILE A 43 12.57 5.61 13.57
CA ILE A 43 11.11 5.38 13.52
C ILE A 43 10.49 5.04 14.89
N LYS A 44 11.30 5.00 15.95
CA LYS A 44 10.81 4.82 17.32
C LYS A 44 10.67 6.18 17.99
N THR A 45 9.72 6.27 18.92
CA THR A 45 9.56 7.43 19.78
C THR A 45 10.05 7.13 21.19
N SER A 46 10.34 8.16 21.97
CA SER A 46 10.68 8.05 23.38
C SER A 46 9.49 7.65 24.26
N ASP A 47 8.26 7.79 23.75
CA ASP A 47 7.03 7.34 24.43
C ASP A 47 6.69 5.89 24.03
N PRO A 48 6.98 4.88 24.89
CA PRO A 48 6.72 3.48 24.58
C PRO A 48 5.23 3.15 24.50
N PHE A 49 4.35 4.03 25.02
CA PHE A 49 2.90 3.85 24.99
C PHE A 49 2.25 4.57 23.81
N ARG A 50 3.05 5.18 22.92
CA ARG A 50 2.52 5.83 21.73
C ARG A 50 1.90 4.78 20.81
N GLU A 51 0.59 4.91 20.63
CA GLU A 51 -0.27 3.93 19.96
C GLU A 51 -1.27 4.60 19.01
N GLY A 52 -1.74 3.81 18.04
CA GLY A 52 -2.80 4.16 17.10
C GLY A 52 -2.40 5.14 16.00
N LEU A 53 -3.38 5.54 15.20
CA LEU A 53 -3.20 6.53 14.14
C LEU A 53 -3.09 7.94 14.71
N LYS A 54 -2.02 8.64 14.34
CA LYS A 54 -1.79 10.03 14.73
C LYS A 54 -1.41 10.86 13.51
N GLN A 55 -1.99 12.06 13.42
CA GLN A 55 -1.63 13.03 12.39
C GLN A 55 -0.18 13.50 12.58
N VAL A 56 0.54 13.65 11.46
CA VAL A 56 1.89 14.20 11.44
C VAL A 56 1.83 15.72 11.63
N GLN A 57 2.35 16.22 12.75
CA GLN A 57 2.30 17.63 13.12
C GLN A 57 3.69 18.24 13.33
N THR A 58 4.67 17.43 13.73
CA THR A 58 6.01 17.88 14.10
C THR A 58 7.03 17.62 13.01
N PHE A 59 8.15 18.35 13.06
CA PHE A 59 9.28 18.11 12.16
C PHE A 59 9.89 16.70 12.36
N GLN A 60 9.95 16.23 13.61
CA GLN A 60 10.43 14.88 13.91
C GLN A 60 9.54 13.81 13.26
N GLU A 61 8.21 13.96 13.31
CA GLU A 61 7.29 13.03 12.65
C GLU A 61 7.40 13.09 11.12
N ARG A 62 7.76 14.25 10.55
CA ARG A 62 8.08 14.35 9.12
C ARG A 62 9.34 13.56 8.76
N ILE A 63 10.35 13.57 9.63
CA ILE A 63 11.53 12.70 9.47
C ILE A 63 11.12 11.23 9.56
N VAL A 64 10.31 10.83 10.55
CA VAL A 64 9.81 9.45 10.67
C VAL A 64 9.05 9.02 9.41
N LEU A 65 8.14 9.87 8.91
CA LEU A 65 7.40 9.63 7.66
C LEU A 65 8.34 9.42 6.48
N PHE A 66 9.36 10.28 6.34
CA PHE A 66 10.37 10.15 5.29
C PHE A 66 11.15 8.83 5.41
N VAL A 67 11.59 8.45 6.61
CA VAL A 67 12.31 7.19 6.83
C VAL A 67 11.44 6.00 6.50
N LEU A 68 10.15 6.00 6.88
CA LEU A 68 9.22 4.93 6.51
C LEU A 68 9.05 4.83 4.99
N ASN A 69 8.91 5.96 4.32
CA ASN A 69 8.61 6.04 2.89
C ASN A 69 9.82 5.74 2.00
N CYS A 70 10.87 6.54 2.13
CA CYS A 70 11.99 6.52 1.18
C CYS A 70 13.05 5.48 1.55
N ILE A 71 13.24 5.19 2.84
CA ILE A 71 14.29 4.29 3.31
C ILE A 71 13.72 2.89 3.57
N ILE A 72 12.77 2.76 4.49
CA ILE A 72 12.25 1.45 4.88
C ILE A 72 11.45 0.85 3.73
N PHE A 73 10.41 1.54 3.23
CA PHE A 73 9.70 1.05 2.05
C PHE A 73 10.63 1.05 0.84
N GLY A 74 11.17 2.21 0.43
CA GLY A 74 11.89 2.35 -0.85
C GLY A 74 13.15 1.48 -1.02
N MET A 75 13.88 1.20 0.06
CA MET A 75 15.20 0.56 0.00
C MET A 75 15.28 -0.78 0.75
N LEU A 76 14.60 -0.92 1.90
CA LEU A 76 14.76 -2.11 2.77
C LEU A 76 13.65 -3.15 2.60
N GLU A 77 12.42 -2.71 2.37
CA GLU A 77 11.23 -3.57 2.36
C GLU A 77 10.55 -3.67 0.99
N ARG A 78 10.95 -2.88 -0.01
CA ARG A 78 10.39 -2.94 -1.37
C ARG A 78 10.51 -4.34 -1.96
N SER A 79 9.46 -4.80 -2.64
CA SER A 79 9.55 -6.03 -3.43
C SER A 79 10.38 -5.76 -4.68
N LEU A 80 11.19 -6.73 -5.13
CA LEU A 80 11.90 -6.63 -6.41
C LEU A 80 10.95 -6.62 -7.62
N THR A 81 9.71 -7.08 -7.42
CA THR A 81 8.64 -7.11 -8.43
C THR A 81 7.71 -5.90 -8.36
N ASP A 82 7.94 -4.98 -7.43
CA ASP A 82 7.12 -3.79 -7.24
C ASP A 82 7.82 -2.59 -7.88
N ASP A 83 7.29 -2.18 -9.03
CA ASP A 83 7.80 -1.03 -9.80
C ASP A 83 7.47 0.30 -9.11
N THR A 84 6.65 0.28 -8.06
CA THR A 84 6.24 1.49 -7.33
C THR A 84 7.40 2.07 -6.53
N VAL A 85 7.81 3.29 -6.87
CA VAL A 85 8.80 4.04 -6.11
C VAL A 85 8.12 5.27 -5.51
N PHE A 86 8.08 5.32 -4.18
CA PHE A 86 7.60 6.51 -3.50
C PHE A 86 8.73 7.52 -3.34
N VAL A 87 8.54 8.68 -3.97
CA VAL A 87 9.39 9.86 -3.77
C VAL A 87 9.00 10.56 -2.46
N PRO A 88 9.83 11.49 -1.95
CA PRO A 88 9.46 12.28 -0.78
C PRO A 88 8.10 12.97 -0.96
N HIS A 89 7.38 13.15 0.14
CA HIS A 89 6.10 13.87 0.15
C HIS A 89 6.34 15.38 0.19
N PRO A 90 5.46 16.21 -0.40
CA PRO A 90 5.47 17.66 -0.19
C PRO A 90 5.38 18.01 1.29
N LYS A 91 5.99 19.14 1.66
CA LYS A 91 6.08 19.60 3.05
C LYS A 91 4.75 19.72 3.79
N LYS A 92 3.70 20.10 3.06
CA LYS A 92 2.33 20.32 3.57
C LYS A 92 1.38 19.17 3.28
N GLU A 93 1.85 18.06 2.71
CA GLU A 93 1.03 16.88 2.47
C GLU A 93 0.43 16.35 3.78
N ASP A 94 -0.88 16.10 3.80
CA ASP A 94 -1.52 15.54 4.97
C ASP A 94 -1.08 14.09 5.13
N ALA A 95 -0.74 13.69 6.34
CA ALA A 95 -0.16 12.39 6.61
C ALA A 95 -0.52 11.92 8.02
N ARG A 96 -0.69 10.61 8.16
CA ARG A 96 -0.86 9.95 9.46
C ARG A 96 0.11 8.80 9.59
N ILE A 97 0.65 8.63 10.79
CA ILE A 97 1.50 7.50 11.16
C ILE A 97 0.72 6.62 12.14
N PHE A 98 0.68 5.33 11.87
CA PHE A 98 0.20 4.32 12.79
C PHE A 98 1.33 3.92 13.73
N TRP A 99 1.17 4.20 15.02
CA TRP A 99 2.13 3.82 16.06
C TRP A 99 1.71 2.52 16.74
N LYS A 100 2.67 1.66 17.06
CA LYS A 100 2.47 0.44 17.83
C LYS A 100 3.64 0.25 18.79
N ASN A 101 3.39 0.27 20.09
CA ASN A 101 4.34 0.20 21.20
C ASN A 101 5.51 1.19 21.02
N GLY A 102 5.21 2.44 20.68
CA GLY A 102 6.23 3.47 20.45
C GLY A 102 6.97 3.36 19.11
N GLU A 103 6.65 2.39 18.27
CA GLU A 103 7.27 2.19 16.96
C GLU A 103 6.32 2.54 15.82
N ALA A 104 6.79 3.27 14.81
CA ALA A 104 5.99 3.55 13.64
C ALA A 104 5.83 2.27 12.78
N ALA A 105 4.59 1.83 12.65
CA ALA A 105 4.22 0.56 12.04
C ALA A 105 3.71 0.69 10.60
N ALA A 106 3.04 1.79 10.30
CA ALA A 106 2.46 2.09 9.01
C ALA A 106 2.29 3.60 8.85
N PHE A 107 2.02 4.06 7.63
CA PHE A 107 1.58 5.42 7.38
C PHE A 107 0.64 5.46 6.18
N TYR A 108 -0.07 6.57 6.05
CA TYR A 108 -0.69 6.96 4.80
C TYR A 108 -0.66 8.48 4.60
N THR A 109 -0.75 8.92 3.35
CA THR A 109 -0.84 10.34 2.97
C THR A 109 -2.12 10.65 2.21
N VAL A 110 -2.53 11.91 2.23
CA VAL A 110 -3.74 12.39 1.57
C VAL A 110 -3.47 13.66 0.78
N LYS A 111 -3.86 13.64 -0.50
CA LYS A 111 -4.06 14.85 -1.30
C LYS A 111 -5.46 15.37 -1.00
N ARG A 112 -5.54 16.59 -0.46
CA ARG A 112 -6.83 17.21 -0.17
C ARG A 112 -7.43 17.78 -1.45
N ARG A 113 -8.76 17.75 -1.53
CA ARG A 113 -9.51 18.49 -2.55
C ARG A 113 -9.07 19.95 -2.58
N GLY A 114 -8.83 20.48 -3.78
CA GLY A 114 -8.35 21.84 -4.00
C GLY A 114 -6.83 22.00 -3.94
N ASN A 115 -6.07 21.01 -3.46
CA ASN A 115 -4.61 21.05 -3.56
C ASN A 115 -4.16 20.88 -5.01
N LEU A 116 -3.07 21.56 -5.40
CA LEU A 116 -2.45 21.39 -6.71
C LEU A 116 -1.96 19.94 -6.91
N CYS A 117 -2.16 19.43 -8.12
CA CYS A 117 -1.72 18.09 -8.51
C CYS A 117 -0.20 18.03 -8.67
N ASP A 118 0.37 19.07 -9.27
CA ASP A 118 1.80 19.27 -9.44
C ASP A 118 2.13 20.78 -9.47
N GLY A 119 3.41 21.13 -9.62
CA GLY A 119 3.87 22.53 -9.62
C GLY A 119 3.84 23.22 -10.99
N HIS A 120 3.42 22.53 -12.05
CA HIS A 120 3.49 22.97 -13.43
C HIS A 120 2.10 23.14 -14.07
N THR A 121 1.12 22.38 -13.61
CA THR A 121 -0.28 22.44 -14.01
C THR A 121 -1.08 23.21 -12.96
N SER A 122 -1.98 24.08 -13.42
CA SER A 122 -2.95 24.75 -12.52
C SER A 122 -4.11 23.82 -12.12
N GLN A 123 -3.92 22.50 -12.19
CA GLN A 123 -4.95 21.51 -11.88
C GLN A 123 -4.95 21.20 -10.39
N CYS A 124 -6.13 21.14 -9.79
CA CYS A 124 -6.32 20.77 -8.41
C CYS A 124 -7.11 19.47 -8.28
N TYR A 125 -6.82 18.69 -7.23
CA TYR A 125 -7.60 17.50 -6.90
C TYR A 125 -9.07 17.83 -6.70
N MET A 126 -9.95 17.08 -7.36
CA MET A 126 -11.41 17.31 -7.34
C MET A 126 -12.11 16.65 -6.15
N LEU A 127 -11.41 15.75 -5.46
CA LEU A 127 -11.85 15.00 -4.28
C LEU A 127 -10.65 14.69 -3.38
N PRO A 128 -10.84 14.34 -2.10
CA PRO A 128 -9.75 13.81 -1.27
C PRO A 128 -9.25 12.48 -1.81
N VAL A 129 -7.94 12.33 -1.95
CA VAL A 129 -7.28 11.12 -2.46
C VAL A 129 -6.26 10.61 -1.45
N LEU A 130 -6.41 9.36 -1.00
CA LEU A 130 -5.36 8.64 -0.29
C LEU A 130 -4.27 8.27 -1.28
N ASP A 131 -3.10 8.90 -1.14
CA ASP A 131 -2.06 8.92 -2.17
C ASP A 131 -1.03 7.81 -2.01
N THR A 132 -0.51 7.68 -0.80
CA THR A 132 0.42 6.60 -0.47
C THR A 132 -0.04 5.92 0.81
N MET A 133 0.08 4.60 0.86
CA MET A 133 -0.16 3.81 2.06
C MET A 133 0.88 2.71 2.14
N PHE A 134 1.45 2.52 3.32
CA PHE A 134 2.45 1.50 3.55
C PHE A 134 2.30 0.89 4.93
N VAL A 135 2.43 -0.44 5.00
CA VAL A 135 2.52 -1.21 6.24
C VAL A 135 3.82 -2.00 6.24
N ARG A 136 4.63 -1.80 7.27
CA ARG A 136 5.88 -2.53 7.43
C ARG A 136 5.65 -4.02 7.55
N LYS A 137 6.54 -4.83 6.97
CA LYS A 137 6.44 -6.29 6.86
C LYS A 137 6.09 -6.97 8.18
N LYS A 138 6.76 -6.60 9.28
CA LYS A 138 6.52 -7.18 10.61
C LYS A 138 5.14 -6.87 11.21
N PHE A 139 4.42 -5.88 10.68
CA PHE A 139 3.07 -5.50 11.13
C PHE A 139 1.98 -5.81 10.08
N ARG A 140 2.33 -6.45 8.96
CA ARG A 140 1.34 -6.87 7.95
C ARG A 140 0.45 -7.98 8.50
N ARG A 141 -0.74 -8.11 7.92
CA ARG A 141 -1.79 -9.08 8.33
C ARG A 141 -2.34 -8.86 9.75
N CYS A 142 -2.08 -7.69 10.36
CA CYS A 142 -2.67 -7.27 11.64
C CYS A 142 -3.85 -6.30 11.49
N GLY A 143 -4.41 -6.15 10.28
CA GLY A 143 -5.56 -5.27 10.03
C GLY A 143 -5.24 -3.77 9.91
N LEU A 144 -3.95 -3.37 9.87
CA LEU A 144 -3.59 -1.95 9.82
C LEU A 144 -4.09 -1.23 8.55
N GLY A 145 -4.06 -1.88 7.39
CA GLY A 145 -4.59 -1.30 6.15
C GLY A 145 -6.09 -1.01 6.23
N MET A 146 -6.86 -1.91 6.83
CA MET A 146 -8.30 -1.71 7.07
C MET A 146 -8.56 -0.52 8.00
N GLN A 147 -7.76 -0.39 9.07
CA GLN A 147 -7.89 0.72 10.01
C GLN A 147 -7.54 2.06 9.36
N MET A 148 -6.53 2.09 8.48
CA MET A 148 -6.17 3.30 7.73
C MET A 148 -7.26 3.69 6.72
N LEU A 149 -7.86 2.73 5.99
CA LEU A 149 -9.00 3.01 5.12
C LEU A 149 -10.20 3.54 5.90
N GLN A 150 -10.49 2.94 7.06
CA GLN A 150 -11.58 3.39 7.92
C GLN A 150 -11.37 4.83 8.39
N ASP A 151 -10.19 5.14 8.91
CA ASP A 151 -9.82 6.47 9.38
C ASP A 151 -9.84 7.51 8.24
N PHE A 152 -9.39 7.14 7.04
CA PHE A 152 -9.51 7.99 5.85
C PHE A 152 -10.97 8.29 5.50
N CYS A 153 -11.83 7.27 5.40
CA CYS A 153 -13.25 7.47 5.08
C CYS A 153 -13.99 8.31 6.14
N GLN A 154 -13.67 8.09 7.41
CA GLN A 154 -14.24 8.84 8.53
C GLN A 154 -13.73 10.29 8.62
N SER A 155 -12.56 10.58 8.06
CA SER A 155 -12.02 11.94 7.99
C SER A 155 -12.80 12.85 7.05
N PHE A 156 -13.58 12.29 6.13
CA PHE A 156 -14.30 13.01 5.09
C PHE A 156 -15.76 12.55 5.01
N PRO A 157 -16.58 12.71 6.07
CA PRO A 157 -17.93 12.14 6.12
C PRO A 157 -18.92 12.82 5.15
N SER A 158 -18.62 14.04 4.71
CA SER A 158 -19.46 14.85 3.82
C SER A 158 -19.13 14.67 2.33
N GLU A 159 -18.09 13.92 1.99
CA GLU A 159 -17.68 13.74 0.59
C GLU A 159 -18.38 12.51 0.00
N ASP A 160 -19.09 12.71 -1.11
CA ASP A 160 -19.77 11.62 -1.82
C ASP A 160 -18.79 10.69 -2.55
N ALA A 161 -17.59 11.17 -2.86
CA ALA A 161 -16.53 10.41 -3.52
C ALA A 161 -15.19 10.65 -2.81
N LEU A 162 -14.47 9.55 -2.57
CA LEU A 162 -13.13 9.50 -2.01
C LEU A 162 -12.24 8.67 -2.93
N GLY A 163 -11.02 9.14 -3.15
CA GLY A 163 -10.07 8.51 -4.05
C GLY A 163 -8.99 7.71 -3.33
N LEU A 164 -8.51 6.66 -3.98
CA LEU A 164 -7.18 6.09 -3.78
C LEU A 164 -6.40 6.29 -5.08
N SER A 165 -5.13 6.70 -4.99
CA SER A 165 -4.31 6.95 -6.18
C SER A 165 -4.14 5.69 -7.03
N CYS A 166 -4.33 5.84 -8.34
CA CYS A 166 -4.05 4.83 -9.37
C CYS A 166 -2.52 4.74 -9.63
N PRO A 167 -1.97 3.55 -9.93
CA PRO A 167 -2.64 2.24 -9.91
C PRO A 167 -2.68 1.64 -8.50
N LEU A 168 -3.75 0.92 -8.19
CA LEU A 168 -3.83 0.07 -7.00
C LEU A 168 -2.98 -1.18 -7.17
N SER A 169 -2.16 -1.49 -6.16
CA SER A 169 -1.46 -2.77 -6.11
C SER A 169 -2.44 -3.92 -5.82
N ALA A 170 -2.08 -5.14 -6.24
CA ALA A 170 -2.88 -6.34 -5.97
C ALA A 170 -3.10 -6.58 -4.47
N GLU A 171 -2.15 -6.20 -3.62
CA GLU A 171 -2.31 -6.20 -2.16
C GLU A 171 -3.35 -5.19 -1.70
N MET A 172 -3.32 -3.97 -2.26
CA MET A 172 -4.26 -2.92 -1.89
C MET A 172 -5.68 -3.26 -2.37
N GLU A 173 -5.85 -3.84 -3.55
CA GLU A 173 -7.14 -4.33 -4.04
C GLU A 173 -7.76 -5.37 -3.09
N LYS A 174 -6.96 -6.32 -2.56
CA LYS A 174 -7.44 -7.28 -1.54
C LYS A 174 -7.87 -6.58 -0.25
N VAL A 175 -7.16 -5.54 0.18
CA VAL A 175 -7.53 -4.74 1.36
C VAL A 175 -8.82 -3.97 1.09
N CYS A 176 -8.95 -3.33 -0.07
CA CYS A 176 -10.16 -2.64 -0.50
C CYS A 176 -11.36 -3.59 -0.59
N GLN A 177 -11.19 -4.77 -1.18
CA GLN A 177 -12.23 -5.78 -1.25
C GLN A 177 -12.77 -6.11 0.16
N LYS A 178 -11.88 -6.50 1.07
CA LYS A 178 -12.27 -6.82 2.45
C LYS A 178 -12.91 -5.63 3.16
N PHE A 179 -12.40 -4.42 2.93
CA PHE A 179 -12.95 -3.20 3.51
C PHE A 179 -14.38 -2.94 3.04
N LEU A 180 -14.62 -3.06 1.74
CA LEU A 180 -15.91 -2.79 1.11
C LEU A 180 -16.95 -3.89 1.38
N GLU A 181 -16.52 -5.13 1.60
CA GLU A 181 -17.37 -6.21 2.15
C GLU A 181 -17.77 -5.91 3.60
N THR A 182 -16.85 -5.39 4.42
CA THR A 182 -17.09 -5.08 5.84
C THR A 182 -17.94 -3.82 6.02
N TYR A 183 -17.79 -2.82 5.14
CA TYR A 183 -18.46 -1.53 5.20
C TYR A 183 -19.21 -1.22 3.89
N PRO A 184 -20.39 -1.85 3.65
CA PRO A 184 -21.12 -1.68 2.40
C PRO A 184 -21.49 -0.22 2.06
N LYS A 185 -21.65 0.64 3.08
CA LYS A 185 -21.89 2.07 2.90
C LYS A 185 -20.77 2.81 2.16
N GLU A 186 -19.55 2.28 2.15
CA GLU A 186 -18.41 2.88 1.47
C GLU A 186 -18.25 2.39 0.02
N GLN A 187 -18.99 1.36 -0.41
CA GLN A 187 -18.97 0.82 -1.78
C GLN A 187 -19.21 1.89 -2.86
N PRO A 188 -20.23 2.77 -2.75
CA PRO A 188 -20.41 3.83 -3.75
C PRO A 188 -19.41 4.98 -3.61
N ARG A 189 -18.68 5.07 -2.49
CA ARG A 189 -17.83 6.23 -2.15
C ARG A 189 -16.37 6.05 -2.52
N LEU A 190 -15.84 4.83 -2.62
CA LEU A 190 -14.42 4.58 -2.89
C LEU A 190 -14.11 4.36 -4.38
N TRP A 191 -13.18 5.17 -4.89
CA TRP A 191 -12.76 5.20 -6.28
C TRP A 191 -11.25 5.07 -6.40
N GLU A 192 -10.79 4.35 -7.42
CA GLU A 192 -9.41 4.41 -7.90
C GLU A 192 -9.31 5.61 -8.83
N VAL A 193 -8.31 6.47 -8.62
CA VAL A 193 -8.29 7.83 -9.15
C VAL A 193 -6.96 8.15 -9.82
N GLU A 194 -7.02 8.56 -11.08
CA GLU A 194 -5.94 9.31 -11.74
C GLU A 194 -6.13 10.81 -11.46
N ALA A 195 -5.05 11.53 -11.13
CA ALA A 195 -5.14 12.97 -10.87
C ALA A 195 -5.60 13.73 -12.13
N PRO A 196 -6.42 14.81 -12.01
CA PRO A 196 -6.99 15.40 -10.79
C PRO A 196 -8.22 14.70 -10.19
N GLY A 197 -8.72 13.64 -10.81
CA GLY A 197 -9.84 12.84 -10.30
C GLY A 197 -11.22 13.35 -10.69
N ASP A 198 -11.34 13.90 -11.90
CA ASP A 198 -12.64 14.16 -12.53
C ASP A 198 -13.42 12.85 -12.76
N TRP A 199 -14.68 12.95 -13.15
CA TRP A 199 -15.59 11.82 -13.40
C TRP A 199 -15.05 10.79 -14.39
N THR A 200 -14.31 11.23 -15.40
CA THR A 200 -13.70 10.33 -16.41
C THR A 200 -12.37 9.74 -15.96
N GLN A 201 -11.81 10.20 -14.83
CA GLN A 201 -10.50 9.83 -14.31
C GLN A 201 -10.60 8.97 -13.06
N ARG A 202 -11.76 8.37 -12.83
CA ARG A 202 -12.02 7.55 -11.65
C ARG A 202 -12.86 6.34 -11.97
N ILE A 203 -12.50 5.22 -11.35
CA ILE A 203 -13.18 3.94 -11.49
C ILE A 203 -13.63 3.50 -10.10
N ASN A 204 -14.90 3.11 -9.94
CA ASN A 204 -15.40 2.65 -8.65
C ASN A 204 -14.70 1.32 -8.29
N ILE A 205 -14.04 1.27 -7.12
CA ILE A 205 -13.20 0.14 -6.73
C ILE A 205 -14.05 -1.12 -6.54
N TRP A 206 -15.24 -0.98 -5.93
CA TRP A 206 -16.12 -2.11 -5.71
C TRP A 206 -16.55 -2.75 -7.03
N LEU A 207 -17.03 -1.94 -7.97
CA LEU A 207 -17.49 -2.41 -9.27
C LEU A 207 -16.36 -3.03 -10.09
N LYS A 208 -15.16 -2.44 -10.07
CA LYS A 208 -13.96 -3.00 -10.72
C LYS A 208 -13.68 -4.42 -10.23
N ILE A 209 -13.61 -4.60 -8.91
CA ILE A 209 -13.35 -5.92 -8.27
C ILE A 209 -14.43 -6.95 -8.64
N GLN A 210 -15.71 -6.55 -8.63
CA GLN A 210 -16.80 -7.47 -8.98
C GLN A 210 -16.72 -7.92 -10.45
N LEU A 211 -16.44 -7.00 -11.38
CA LEU A 211 -16.32 -7.33 -12.81
C LEU A 211 -15.16 -8.31 -13.05
N GLU A 212 -14.00 -8.08 -12.46
CA GLU A 212 -12.83 -8.97 -12.58
C GLU A 212 -13.13 -10.38 -12.06
N GLN A 213 -13.92 -10.51 -11.01
CA GLN A 213 -14.34 -11.81 -10.47
C GLN A 213 -15.35 -12.54 -11.37
N THR A 214 -16.24 -11.81 -12.05
CA THR A 214 -17.19 -12.41 -13.00
C THR A 214 -16.51 -12.92 -14.28
N HIS A 215 -15.42 -12.29 -14.72
CA HIS A 215 -14.67 -12.71 -15.90
C HIS A 215 -13.70 -13.87 -15.65
N PHE A 216 -13.39 -14.17 -14.38
CA PHE A 216 -12.57 -15.32 -13.98
C PHE A 216 -13.25 -16.11 -12.84
N PRO A 217 -14.26 -16.94 -13.13
CA PRO A 217 -14.72 -17.92 -12.15
C PRO A 217 -13.54 -18.82 -11.79
N LYS A 218 -13.11 -18.78 -10.52
CA LYS A 218 -12.19 -19.79 -9.97
C LYS A 218 -12.85 -21.14 -10.23
N ASN A 219 -12.26 -21.96 -11.11
CA ASN A 219 -12.67 -23.34 -11.31
C ASN A 219 -12.58 -24.07 -9.95
N ALA A 220 -13.71 -24.13 -9.25
CA ALA A 220 -13.89 -25.00 -8.11
C ALA A 220 -13.88 -26.43 -8.65
N GLY A 221 -12.84 -27.18 -8.30
CA GLY A 221 -12.72 -28.59 -8.67
C GLY A 221 -13.95 -29.37 -8.22
N GLN A 222 -14.70 -29.89 -9.19
CA GLN A 222 -15.60 -31.01 -8.99
C GLN A 222 -14.92 -32.26 -9.55
N SER A 223 -14.16 -32.95 -8.71
CA SER A 223 -13.95 -34.38 -8.87
C SER A 223 -15.16 -35.09 -8.26
N SER A 224 -16.15 -35.40 -9.09
CA SER A 224 -17.17 -36.38 -8.73
C SER A 224 -16.58 -37.79 -8.90
N PRO A 225 -16.70 -38.72 -7.93
CA PRO A 225 -16.27 -40.10 -8.14
C PRO A 225 -17.27 -40.80 -9.07
N ILE A 226 -16.75 -41.43 -10.12
CA ILE A 226 -17.48 -42.38 -10.96
C ILE A 226 -17.74 -43.65 -10.14
N PRO A 227 -18.97 -44.19 -10.06
CA PRO A 227 -19.20 -45.50 -9.45
C PRO A 227 -18.65 -46.60 -10.38
N LYS A 228 -17.76 -47.44 -9.87
CA LYS A 228 -17.35 -48.68 -10.56
C LYS A 228 -18.52 -49.66 -10.55
N GLY A 229 -19.08 -49.95 -11.73
CA GLY A 229 -19.86 -51.14 -11.98
C GLY A 229 -18.93 -52.34 -12.17
N GLU A 230 -19.30 -53.46 -11.56
CA GLU A 230 -18.67 -54.77 -11.67
C GLU A 230 -18.74 -55.28 -13.12
N ASP A 231 -17.64 -55.83 -13.63
CA ASP A 231 -17.62 -56.63 -14.86
C ASP A 231 -16.90 -57.95 -14.54
N ASP A 232 -17.72 -59.00 -14.40
CA ASP A 232 -17.36 -60.40 -14.27
C ASP A 232 -17.18 -60.98 -15.68
N GLY A 233 -16.04 -61.61 -15.97
CA GLY A 233 -15.89 -62.36 -17.22
C GLY A 233 -14.45 -62.66 -17.64
N ALA A 234 -13.82 -63.62 -16.98
CA ALA A 234 -12.65 -64.31 -17.50
C ALA A 234 -13.04 -65.16 -18.71
N GLU A 235 -12.24 -65.19 -19.79
CA GLU A 235 -11.61 -66.42 -20.29
C GLU A 235 -10.52 -66.18 -21.35
N GLU A 236 -9.46 -66.99 -21.25
CA GLU A 236 -8.22 -66.99 -22.01
C GLU A 236 -8.28 -67.71 -23.37
N ARG A 237 -7.15 -67.56 -24.12
CA ARG A 237 -6.46 -68.49 -25.05
C ARG A 237 -6.45 -68.05 -26.51
N ARG A 238 -5.32 -67.61 -27.07
CA ARG A 238 -4.10 -68.34 -27.53
C ARG A 238 -4.28 -69.20 -28.82
N ILE A 239 -3.55 -68.73 -29.85
CA ILE A 239 -2.75 -69.45 -30.87
C ILE A 239 -3.46 -70.06 -32.09
N ASN A 240 -2.98 -69.68 -33.29
CA ASN A 240 -2.57 -70.56 -34.41
C ASN A 240 -2.08 -69.70 -35.62
N THR A 241 -0.79 -69.67 -35.99
CA THR A 241 0.10 -70.59 -36.79
C THR A 241 0.23 -70.19 -38.29
N VAL A 242 1.47 -69.90 -38.76
CA VAL A 242 2.33 -70.69 -39.70
C VAL A 242 2.14 -70.24 -41.17
N SER A 243 3.15 -69.92 -41.99
CA SER A 243 4.55 -70.36 -42.12
C SER A 243 5.50 -69.22 -42.48
#